data_AF-A0A8S1D3I6-F1
#
_entry.id   AF-A0A8S1D3I6-F1
#
_cell.length_a   1.000
_cell.length_b   1.000
_cell.length_c   1.000
_cell.angle_alpha   90.00
_cell.angle_beta   90.00
_cell.angle_gamma   90.00
#
_symmetry.space_group_name_H-M   'P 1'
#
loop_
_entity.id
_entity.type
_entity.pdbx_description
1 polymer ?
#
loop_
_entity_poly.entity_id
_entity_poly.type
_entity_poly.pdbx_seq_one_letter_code
_entity_poly.pdbx_strand_id
1 'polypeptide(L)'
;MVRITTIFVFLFHSLSPDYADNAALWLGNYETEDFRDQISALWVQLKPLYQQLHAYVRRHLRLKYGEEVVKAKGPIPAHLLGNMWAQTWGNIVDFMLPYPERQSTDVTPNMIKQGYTPLKMFKLSEEFFVSLNLSAMPESFWEKSILEKPTDGRDMVCHASAWDFCDSMDVRIKQCTVVNQKDLNTAHHEMGHVQYFLQYKHQPNIFQRGANSGFHEAVGDVLALSVSTPKHLRAIGLLEESASEADKDAEREATINYLFSIALNKIAFLPFAYQMDLWRWDVFEGKTTPENYNCHWWRLAEQFQGIEPPVDRSEEDFDVASKYHIIADVPYIRYFVSFVIQFQFHKGLCQAAGQLENNAPLHECDIYKSTKAGNLLGSMLQLGQSKPWPDAMEVITGQRNMDASALREYFAPLEDWLRAENERTGEFIGWEKSDKYCLQTREELGRLKVTTKQS
;
A
#
# COMPACT_ATOMS: atom_id res chain seq x y z
N MET A 1 -18.41 -17.53 28.27
CA MET A 1 -18.09 -16.76 27.05
C MET A 1 -18.71 -15.38 27.22
N VAL A 2 -17.93 -14.41 27.71
CA VAL A 2 -18.30 -13.00 27.51
C VAL A 2 -18.28 -12.83 26.00
N ARG A 3 -19.44 -12.55 25.40
CA ARG A 3 -19.56 -12.35 23.95
C ARG A 3 -18.52 -11.29 23.55
N ILE A 4 -17.62 -11.64 22.64
CA ILE A 4 -16.57 -10.73 22.10
C ILE A 4 -17.20 -9.41 21.61
N THR A 5 -18.47 -9.43 21.21
CA THR A 5 -19.27 -8.24 20.87
C THR A 5 -19.37 -7.21 22.00
N THR A 6 -19.42 -7.60 23.28
CA THR A 6 -19.62 -6.64 24.40
C THR A 6 -18.38 -5.79 24.69
N ILE A 7 -17.17 -6.31 24.43
CA ILE A 7 -15.92 -5.52 24.58
C ILE A 7 -15.77 -4.54 23.40
N PHE A 8 -16.25 -4.91 22.22
CA PHE A 8 -16.16 -4.05 21.03
C PHE A 8 -17.10 -2.83 21.08
N VAL A 9 -18.30 -2.92 21.66
CA VAL A 9 -19.27 -1.79 21.70
C VAL A 9 -18.70 -0.52 22.36
N PHE A 10 -17.75 -0.66 23.30
CA PHE A 10 -17.11 0.50 23.95
C PHE A 10 -16.07 1.23 23.07
N LEU A 11 -15.56 0.61 22.01
CA LEU A 11 -14.62 1.24 21.06
C LEU A 11 -15.33 2.10 19.99
N PHE A 12 -16.65 1.97 19.80
CA PHE A 12 -17.36 2.58 18.67
C PHE A 12 -18.16 3.85 19.00
N HIS A 13 -18.30 4.24 20.26
CA HIS A 13 -18.94 5.51 20.64
C HIS A 13 -17.89 6.64 20.70
N SER A 14 -18.21 7.81 20.14
CA SER A 14 -17.33 8.97 20.26
C SER A 14 -17.25 9.42 21.71
N LEU A 15 -16.03 9.55 22.22
CA LEU A 15 -15.77 10.10 23.56
C LEU A 15 -15.66 11.63 23.54
N SER A 16 -15.67 12.23 22.35
CA SER A 16 -15.60 13.68 22.16
C SER A 16 -17.01 14.25 21.96
N PRO A 17 -17.44 15.23 22.77
CA PRO A 17 -18.78 15.82 22.65
C PRO A 17 -19.00 16.56 21.32
N ASP A 18 -17.93 16.85 20.56
CA ASP A 18 -18.00 17.63 19.32
C ASP A 18 -18.23 16.77 18.06
N TYR A 19 -18.20 15.44 18.16
CA TYR A 19 -18.36 14.54 17.02
C TYR A 19 -19.52 13.56 17.23
N ALA A 20 -20.34 13.38 16.19
CA ALA A 20 -21.51 12.50 16.23
C ALA A 20 -21.13 11.01 16.45
N ASP A 21 -20.01 10.58 15.89
CA ASP A 21 -19.48 9.22 15.98
C ASP A 21 -17.97 9.20 15.70
N ASN A 22 -17.35 8.02 15.81
CA ASN A 22 -15.91 7.86 15.57
C ASN A 22 -15.51 8.00 14.10
N ALA A 23 -16.44 7.81 13.15
CA ALA A 23 -16.13 8.10 11.74
C ALA A 23 -15.95 9.60 11.54
N ALA A 24 -16.85 10.43 12.10
CA ALA A 24 -16.73 11.89 12.07
C ALA A 24 -15.43 12.37 12.72
N LEU A 25 -15.04 11.79 13.87
CA LEU A 25 -13.77 12.09 14.53
C LEU A 25 -12.56 11.78 13.62
N TRP A 26 -12.53 10.60 13.00
CA TRP A 26 -11.41 10.19 12.15
C TRP A 26 -11.33 10.99 10.86
N LEU A 27 -12.47 11.26 10.24
CA LEU A 27 -12.57 12.06 9.01
C LEU A 27 -12.21 13.52 9.26
N GLY A 28 -12.45 14.03 10.48
CA GLY A 28 -12.04 15.37 10.90
C GLY A 28 -10.53 15.64 10.71
N ASN A 29 -9.67 14.61 10.78
CA ASN A 29 -8.23 14.75 10.53
C ASN A 29 -7.87 15.14 9.09
N TYR A 30 -8.81 15.07 8.15
CA TYR A 30 -8.62 15.49 6.77
C TYR A 30 -9.19 16.89 6.50
N GLU A 31 -9.82 17.54 7.48
CA GLU A 31 -10.26 18.95 7.39
C GLU A 31 -11.03 19.27 6.10
N THR A 32 -11.88 18.34 5.65
CA THR A 32 -12.58 18.43 4.37
C THR A 32 -13.95 17.76 4.48
N GLU A 33 -15.03 18.49 4.20
CA GLU A 33 -16.41 18.03 4.40
C GLU A 33 -16.80 16.90 3.44
N ASP A 34 -16.32 16.96 2.19
CA ASP A 34 -16.64 16.00 1.11
C ASP A 34 -15.61 14.86 0.99
N PHE A 35 -14.80 14.61 2.03
CA PHE A 35 -13.68 13.65 1.96
C PHE A 35 -14.12 12.24 1.49
N ARG A 36 -15.28 11.75 1.94
CA ARG A 36 -15.78 10.43 1.48
C ARG A 36 -16.07 10.40 -0.01
N ASP A 37 -16.62 11.48 -0.55
CA ASP A 37 -16.92 11.60 -1.97
C ASP A 37 -15.64 11.69 -2.78
N GLN A 38 -14.62 12.39 -2.27
CA GLN A 38 -13.28 12.43 -2.89
C GLN A 38 -12.66 11.02 -2.95
N ILE A 39 -12.67 10.25 -1.85
CA ILE A 39 -12.16 8.87 -1.82
C ILE A 39 -12.93 7.98 -2.81
N SER A 40 -14.26 8.11 -2.86
CA SER A 40 -15.11 7.38 -3.81
C SER A 40 -14.74 7.72 -5.26
N ALA A 41 -14.54 9.00 -5.57
CA ALA A 41 -14.14 9.46 -6.90
C ALA A 41 -12.75 8.92 -7.30
N LEU A 42 -11.79 8.90 -6.37
CA LEU A 42 -10.47 8.29 -6.59
C LEU A 42 -10.59 6.80 -6.91
N TRP A 43 -11.41 6.06 -6.15
CA TRP A 43 -11.65 4.65 -6.43
C TRP A 43 -12.25 4.43 -7.82
N VAL A 44 -13.21 5.26 -8.25
CA VAL A 44 -13.79 5.19 -9.60
C VAL A 44 -12.73 5.37 -10.69
N GLN A 45 -11.78 6.29 -10.51
CA GLN A 45 -10.66 6.48 -11.45
C GLN A 45 -9.71 5.27 -11.49
N LEU A 46 -9.50 4.60 -10.35
CA LEU A 46 -8.57 3.48 -10.21
C LEU A 46 -9.16 2.13 -10.63
N LYS A 47 -10.48 1.97 -10.51
CA LYS A 47 -11.20 0.72 -10.75
C LYS A 47 -10.89 0.06 -12.11
N PRO A 48 -10.79 0.78 -13.26
CA PRO A 48 -10.50 0.13 -14.54
C PRO A 48 -9.14 -0.58 -14.56
N LEU A 49 -8.09 0.06 -14.03
CA LEU A 49 -6.76 -0.55 -13.90
C LEU A 49 -6.80 -1.78 -12.97
N TYR A 50 -7.46 -1.65 -11.81
CA TYR A 50 -7.63 -2.77 -10.88
C TYR A 50 -8.34 -3.96 -11.53
N GLN A 51 -9.42 -3.74 -12.29
CA GLN A 51 -10.17 -4.82 -12.92
C GLN A 51 -9.36 -5.55 -14.01
N GLN A 52 -8.48 -4.86 -14.73
CA GLN A 52 -7.55 -5.49 -15.67
C GLN A 52 -6.52 -6.37 -14.94
N LEU A 53 -5.96 -5.87 -13.84
CA LEU A 53 -5.05 -6.64 -12.99
C LEU A 53 -5.74 -7.87 -12.39
N HIS A 54 -6.94 -7.69 -11.84
CA HIS A 54 -7.75 -8.76 -11.25
C HIS A 54 -8.05 -9.88 -12.25
N ALA A 55 -8.51 -9.54 -13.46
CA ALA A 55 -8.82 -10.53 -14.50
C ALA A 55 -7.59 -11.35 -14.89
N TYR A 56 -6.44 -10.69 -15.07
CA TYR A 56 -5.18 -11.35 -15.38
C TYR A 56 -4.74 -12.31 -14.27
N VAL A 57 -4.80 -11.86 -13.00
CA VAL A 57 -4.45 -12.69 -11.83
C VAL A 57 -5.42 -13.86 -11.69
N ARG A 58 -6.73 -13.63 -11.84
CA ARG A 58 -7.75 -14.69 -11.79
C ARG A 58 -7.49 -15.77 -12.83
N ARG A 59 -7.13 -15.39 -14.07
CA ARG A 59 -6.74 -16.34 -15.12
C ARG A 59 -5.56 -17.20 -14.69
N HIS A 60 -4.48 -16.61 -14.17
CA HIS A 60 -3.28 -17.36 -13.80
C HIS A 60 -3.53 -18.28 -12.60
N LEU A 61 -4.33 -17.84 -11.63
CA LEU A 61 -4.80 -18.70 -10.54
C LEU A 61 -5.65 -19.86 -11.07
N ARG A 62 -6.53 -19.61 -12.05
CA ARG A 62 -7.34 -20.65 -12.71
C ARG A 62 -6.50 -21.64 -13.50
N LEU A 63 -5.48 -21.18 -14.23
CA LEU A 63 -4.54 -22.05 -14.92
C LEU A 63 -3.76 -22.94 -13.95
N LYS A 64 -3.44 -22.44 -12.75
CA LYS A 64 -2.69 -23.18 -11.73
C LYS A 64 -3.55 -24.14 -10.90
N TYR A 65 -4.75 -23.72 -10.49
CA TYR A 65 -5.59 -24.46 -9.53
C TYR A 65 -6.83 -25.12 -10.15
N GLY A 66 -7.14 -24.82 -11.42
CA GLY A 66 -8.29 -25.37 -12.15
C GLY A 66 -9.57 -24.54 -12.02
N GLU A 67 -10.49 -24.76 -12.96
CA GLU A 67 -11.77 -24.03 -13.07
C GLU A 67 -12.76 -24.35 -11.94
N GLU A 68 -12.59 -25.47 -11.26
CA GLU A 68 -13.40 -25.81 -10.09
C GLU A 68 -13.06 -24.95 -8.87
N VAL A 69 -11.80 -24.54 -8.77
CA VAL A 69 -11.32 -23.70 -7.65
C VAL A 69 -11.46 -22.22 -7.97
N VAL A 70 -11.14 -21.81 -9.20
CA VAL A 70 -11.18 -20.40 -9.61
C VAL A 70 -12.06 -20.27 -10.85
N LYS A 71 -13.28 -19.75 -10.65
CA LYS A 71 -14.25 -19.57 -11.74
C LYS A 71 -13.76 -18.50 -12.72
N ALA A 72 -14.02 -18.69 -14.01
CA ALA A 72 -13.55 -17.78 -15.05
C ALA A 72 -14.14 -16.37 -14.95
N LYS A 73 -15.34 -16.24 -14.38
CA LYS A 73 -16.07 -14.97 -14.24
C LYS A 73 -16.36 -14.58 -12.79
N GLY A 74 -16.06 -15.44 -11.82
CA GLY A 74 -16.38 -15.19 -10.41
C GLY A 74 -15.33 -14.35 -9.68
N PRO A 75 -15.56 -14.07 -8.39
CA PRO A 75 -14.54 -13.53 -7.50
C PRO A 75 -13.36 -14.49 -7.32
N ILE A 76 -12.22 -13.97 -6.86
CA ILE A 76 -11.04 -14.80 -6.53
C ILE A 76 -11.16 -15.32 -5.09
N PRO A 77 -10.99 -16.61 -4.81
CA PRO A 77 -10.92 -17.11 -3.44
C PRO A 77 -9.77 -16.46 -2.65
N ALA A 78 -10.09 -15.74 -1.57
CA ALA A 78 -9.15 -14.85 -0.87
C ALA A 78 -7.86 -15.54 -0.39
N HIS A 79 -7.95 -16.81 0.00
CA HIS A 79 -6.82 -17.61 0.48
C HIS A 79 -5.73 -17.93 -0.56
N LEU A 80 -5.96 -17.65 -1.86
CA LEU A 80 -5.01 -17.95 -2.94
C LEU A 80 -4.07 -16.79 -3.27
N LEU A 81 -4.23 -15.64 -2.61
CA LEU A 81 -3.56 -14.39 -2.98
C LEU A 81 -2.23 -14.15 -2.23
N GLY A 82 -1.67 -15.20 -1.62
CA GLY A 82 -0.35 -15.16 -0.98
C GLY A 82 -0.26 -14.31 0.29
N ASN A 83 -1.38 -13.78 0.77
CA ASN A 83 -1.48 -12.95 1.96
C ASN A 83 -2.74 -13.33 2.75
N MET A 84 -2.63 -13.39 4.08
CA MET A 84 -3.74 -13.78 4.98
C MET A 84 -5.04 -13.00 4.73
N TRP A 85 -4.92 -11.72 4.35
CA TRP A 85 -6.06 -10.82 4.14
C TRP A 85 -6.28 -10.48 2.67
N ALA A 86 -5.55 -11.11 1.74
CA ALA A 86 -5.55 -10.76 0.32
C ALA A 86 -5.28 -9.27 0.02
N GLN A 87 -4.70 -8.53 0.97
CA GLN A 87 -4.46 -7.08 0.81
C GLN A 87 -3.35 -6.74 -0.18
N THR A 88 -2.40 -7.66 -0.40
CA THR A 88 -1.31 -7.52 -1.36
C THR A 88 -1.02 -8.89 -1.95
N TRP A 89 -0.70 -8.92 -3.24
CA TRP A 89 -0.59 -10.13 -4.04
C TRP A 89 0.85 -10.39 -4.51
N GLY A 90 1.84 -9.66 -3.98
CA GLY A 90 3.24 -9.80 -4.39
C GLY A 90 3.81 -11.22 -4.18
N ASN A 91 3.32 -11.96 -3.18
CA ASN A 91 3.82 -13.30 -2.83
C ASN A 91 3.44 -14.40 -3.83
N ILE A 92 2.61 -14.11 -4.83
CA ILE A 92 2.20 -15.07 -5.88
C ILE A 92 2.77 -14.73 -7.26
N VAL A 93 3.66 -13.73 -7.35
CA VAL A 93 4.17 -13.22 -8.63
C VAL A 93 4.86 -14.28 -9.48
N ASP A 94 5.59 -15.22 -8.86
CA ASP A 94 6.49 -16.16 -9.54
C ASP A 94 5.85 -16.98 -10.68
N PHE A 95 4.57 -17.35 -10.56
CA PHE A 95 3.88 -18.18 -11.55
C PHE A 95 2.95 -17.39 -12.49
N MET A 96 2.97 -16.07 -12.39
CA MET A 96 2.13 -15.16 -13.19
C MET A 96 2.90 -13.96 -13.72
N LEU A 97 4.23 -14.07 -13.80
CA LEU A 97 5.03 -13.05 -14.47
C LEU A 97 4.61 -12.96 -15.95
N PRO A 98 4.34 -11.76 -16.46
CA PRO A 98 4.10 -11.51 -17.88
C PRO A 98 5.15 -12.15 -18.81
N TYR A 99 6.42 -12.06 -18.43
CA TYR A 99 7.55 -12.62 -19.16
C TYR A 99 8.45 -13.44 -18.23
N PRO A 100 8.18 -14.75 -17.99
CA PRO A 100 8.91 -15.57 -17.01
C PRO A 100 10.41 -15.75 -17.32
N GLU A 101 10.77 -15.73 -18.61
CA GLU A 101 12.16 -15.87 -19.08
C GLU A 101 12.99 -14.60 -18.87
N ARG A 102 12.36 -13.49 -18.47
CA ARG A 102 13.02 -12.24 -18.14
C ARG A 102 13.09 -12.10 -16.64
N GLN A 103 14.29 -12.25 -16.09
CA GLN A 103 14.53 -12.13 -14.66
C GLN A 103 13.92 -10.83 -14.15
N SER A 104 13.08 -10.96 -13.11
CA SER A 104 12.62 -9.82 -12.32
C SER A 104 13.84 -9.05 -11.81
N THR A 105 13.70 -7.75 -11.60
CA THR A 105 14.73 -6.89 -11.00
C THR A 105 14.97 -7.19 -9.52
N ASP A 106 14.77 -8.44 -9.07
CA ASP A 106 15.09 -8.87 -7.70
C ASP A 106 16.59 -8.77 -7.44
N VAL A 107 16.98 -7.74 -6.71
CA VAL A 107 18.39 -7.49 -6.37
C VAL A 107 18.85 -8.27 -5.14
N THR A 108 17.98 -9.07 -4.50
CA THR A 108 18.32 -9.87 -3.32
C THR A 108 19.58 -10.73 -3.49
N PRO A 109 19.75 -11.49 -4.60
CA PRO A 109 20.97 -12.28 -4.80
C PRO A 109 22.23 -11.40 -4.89
N ASN A 110 22.13 -10.23 -5.52
CA ASN A 110 23.23 -9.28 -5.65
C ASN A 110 23.57 -8.62 -4.30
N MET A 111 22.57 -8.28 -3.50
CA MET A 111 22.77 -7.79 -2.13
C MET A 111 23.52 -8.81 -1.28
N ILE A 112 23.11 -10.09 -1.32
CA ILE A 112 23.78 -11.18 -0.59
C ILE A 112 25.22 -11.34 -1.09
N LYS A 113 25.43 -11.41 -2.41
CA LYS A 113 26.75 -11.55 -3.04
C LYS A 113 27.70 -10.40 -2.67
N GLN A 114 27.17 -9.19 -2.52
CA GLN A 114 27.92 -7.99 -2.14
C GLN A 114 28.04 -7.78 -0.62
N GLY A 115 27.63 -8.77 0.19
CA GLY A 115 27.76 -8.73 1.66
C GLY A 115 26.93 -7.61 2.30
N TYR A 116 25.72 -7.36 1.81
CA TYR A 116 24.81 -6.42 2.47
C TYR A 116 24.43 -6.89 3.87
N THR A 117 24.30 -5.92 4.77
CA THR A 117 23.75 -6.08 6.12
C THR A 117 22.58 -5.11 6.29
N PRO A 118 21.68 -5.36 7.25
CA PRO A 118 20.65 -4.39 7.61
C PRO A 118 21.19 -2.98 7.85
N LEU A 119 22.29 -2.82 8.60
CA LEU A 119 22.93 -1.51 8.78
C LEU A 119 23.33 -0.87 7.44
N LYS A 120 23.90 -1.63 6.50
CA LYS A 120 24.26 -1.13 5.17
C LYS A 120 23.02 -0.70 4.36
N MET A 121 21.90 -1.40 4.49
CA MET A 121 20.63 -1.03 3.86
C MET A 121 20.11 0.32 4.38
N PHE A 122 20.15 0.55 5.69
CA PHE A 122 19.76 1.85 6.27
C PHE A 122 20.76 2.97 5.92
N LYS A 123 22.06 2.67 5.85
CA LYS A 123 23.07 3.65 5.43
C LYS A 123 22.94 4.04 3.96
N LEU A 124 22.58 3.08 3.10
CA LEU A 124 22.22 3.37 1.71
C LEU A 124 20.99 4.28 1.65
N SER A 125 19.99 4.02 2.49
CA SER A 125 18.81 4.89 2.58
C SER A 125 19.17 6.31 3.05
N GLU A 126 19.99 6.46 4.10
CA GLU A 126 20.51 7.77 4.55
C GLU A 126 21.23 8.50 3.41
N GLU A 127 22.07 7.81 2.66
CA GLU A 127 22.80 8.39 1.51
C GLU A 127 21.83 8.93 0.45
N PHE A 128 20.73 8.22 0.16
CA PHE A 128 19.70 8.72 -0.73
C PHE A 128 19.14 10.06 -0.25
N PHE A 129 18.74 10.18 1.03
CA PHE A 129 18.23 11.44 1.59
C PHE A 129 19.27 12.57 1.56
N VAL A 130 20.50 12.28 1.95
CA VAL A 130 21.59 13.27 1.93
C VAL A 130 21.87 13.74 0.50
N SER A 131 21.78 12.86 -0.49
CA SER A 131 21.92 13.21 -1.91
C SER A 131 20.89 14.24 -2.38
N LEU A 132 19.72 14.26 -1.74
CA LEU A 132 18.64 15.21 -2.01
C LEU A 132 18.83 16.54 -1.24
N ASN A 133 19.95 16.76 -0.54
CA ASN A 133 20.13 17.90 0.36
C ASN A 133 19.15 17.89 1.55
N LEU A 134 18.74 16.69 2.00
CA LEU A 134 17.97 16.49 3.21
C LEU A 134 18.88 16.11 4.39
N SER A 135 18.35 16.17 5.60
CA SER A 135 19.10 15.89 6.84
C SER A 135 19.66 14.46 6.88
N ALA A 136 20.92 14.32 7.30
CA ALA A 136 21.45 13.03 7.74
C ALA A 136 20.79 12.58 9.05
N MET A 137 20.83 11.28 9.35
CA MET A 137 20.30 10.77 10.61
C MET A 137 21.19 11.19 11.79
N PRO A 138 20.60 11.56 12.95
CA PRO A 138 21.38 11.88 14.13
C PRO A 138 22.12 10.65 14.68
N GLU A 139 23.20 10.86 15.45
CA GLU A 139 23.96 9.75 16.06
C GLU A 139 23.08 8.85 16.94
N SER A 140 22.19 9.48 17.72
CA SER A 140 21.19 8.80 18.57
C SER A 140 20.33 7.78 17.80
N PHE A 141 20.02 8.04 16.54
CA PHE A 141 19.24 7.13 15.70
C PHE A 141 19.99 5.81 15.52
N TRP A 142 21.29 5.86 15.21
CA TRP A 142 22.11 4.67 14.97
C TRP A 142 22.40 3.89 16.26
N GLU A 143 22.58 4.60 17.37
CA GLU A 143 22.85 3.97 18.68
C GLU A 143 21.63 3.27 19.28
N LYS A 144 20.44 3.83 19.08
CA LYS A 144 19.23 3.43 19.83
C LYS A 144 18.19 2.69 18.99
N SER A 145 18.27 2.72 17.66
CA SER A 145 17.35 1.98 16.80
C SER A 145 17.59 0.47 16.86
N ILE A 146 16.53 -0.30 16.66
CA ILE A 146 16.59 -1.75 16.51
C ILE A 146 16.42 -2.05 15.02
N LEU A 147 17.54 -2.16 14.31
CA LEU A 147 17.57 -2.39 12.86
C LEU A 147 17.64 -3.89 12.50
N GLU A 148 17.83 -4.75 13.49
CA GLU A 148 17.89 -6.20 13.37
C GLU A 148 17.19 -6.85 14.56
N LYS A 149 16.64 -8.05 14.39
CA LYS A 149 16.04 -8.78 15.51
C LYS A 149 17.13 -9.17 16.52
N PRO A 150 17.03 -8.78 17.80
CA PRO A 150 17.97 -9.22 18.83
C PRO A 150 17.99 -10.75 18.98
N THR A 151 19.17 -11.30 19.23
CA THR A 151 19.41 -12.76 19.32
C THR A 151 19.42 -13.28 20.77
N ASP A 152 19.07 -12.43 21.74
CA ASP A 152 19.07 -12.73 23.17
C ASP A 152 17.79 -13.40 23.69
N GLY A 153 16.91 -13.81 22.77
CA GLY A 153 15.69 -14.56 23.09
C GLY A 153 14.52 -13.71 23.58
N ARG A 154 14.63 -12.37 23.56
CA ARG A 154 13.50 -11.49 23.92
C ARG A 154 12.38 -11.55 22.87
N ASP A 155 11.14 -11.44 23.34
CA ASP A 155 9.99 -11.20 22.46
C ASP A 155 9.98 -9.76 21.96
N MET A 156 9.58 -9.56 20.71
CA MET A 156 9.40 -8.22 20.14
C MET A 156 8.37 -8.20 19.02
N VAL A 157 7.72 -7.06 18.86
CA VAL A 157 6.89 -6.79 17.69
C VAL A 157 7.79 -6.49 16.49
N CYS A 158 7.91 -7.44 15.57
CA CYS A 158 8.77 -7.30 14.39
C CYS A 158 8.20 -6.43 13.26
N HIS A 159 6.92 -6.03 13.34
CA HIS A 159 6.34 -5.09 12.38
C HIS A 159 7.15 -3.79 12.39
N ALA A 160 7.59 -3.34 11.21
CA ALA A 160 8.37 -2.12 11.05
C ALA A 160 7.60 -0.90 11.57
N SER A 161 8.33 0.06 12.12
CA SER A 161 7.76 1.28 12.68
C SER A 161 8.86 2.30 12.95
N ALA A 162 8.60 3.55 12.62
CA ALA A 162 9.40 4.71 12.99
C ALA A 162 8.78 5.44 14.20
N TRP A 163 9.63 5.98 15.07
CA TRP A 163 9.25 6.58 16.35
C TRP A 163 9.89 7.95 16.51
N ASP A 164 9.07 8.93 16.85
CA ASP A 164 9.48 10.26 17.30
C ASP A 164 9.26 10.34 18.83
N PHE A 165 10.31 10.65 19.59
CA PHE A 165 10.25 10.79 21.05
C PHE A 165 9.96 12.22 21.50
N CYS A 166 9.65 13.14 20.58
CA CYS A 166 9.28 14.53 20.84
C CYS A 166 10.36 15.35 21.57
N ASP A 167 11.64 14.92 21.52
CA ASP A 167 12.78 15.63 22.13
C ASP A 167 13.64 16.38 21.10
N SER A 168 13.10 16.58 19.90
CA SER A 168 13.70 17.19 18.70
C SER A 168 14.84 16.41 18.02
N MET A 169 15.44 15.40 18.64
CA MET A 169 16.60 14.68 18.06
C MET A 169 16.60 13.16 18.28
N ASP A 170 15.77 12.61 19.16
CA ASP A 170 15.62 11.18 19.42
C ASP A 170 14.50 10.62 18.56
N VAL A 171 14.91 10.16 17.39
CA VAL A 171 14.08 9.45 16.41
C VAL A 171 14.66 8.06 16.23
N ARG A 172 13.82 7.04 16.10
CA ARG A 172 14.26 5.63 16.04
C ARG A 172 13.43 4.81 15.07
N ILE A 173 14.04 3.74 14.57
CA ILE A 173 13.34 2.67 13.85
C ILE A 173 13.41 1.38 14.66
N LYS A 174 12.33 0.61 14.59
CA LYS A 174 12.28 -0.78 15.08
C LYS A 174 11.80 -1.69 13.95
N GLN A 175 12.73 -2.38 13.30
CA GLN A 175 12.48 -3.33 12.20
C GLN A 175 13.32 -4.60 12.38
N CYS A 176 12.70 -5.76 12.20
CA CYS A 176 13.41 -7.05 12.15
C CYS A 176 13.95 -7.31 10.73
N THR A 177 14.88 -6.47 10.27
CA THR A 177 15.32 -6.42 8.88
C THR A 177 16.05 -7.69 8.45
N VAL A 178 15.70 -8.19 7.27
CA VAL A 178 16.39 -9.28 6.57
C VAL A 178 16.96 -8.74 5.26
N VAL A 179 18.10 -9.28 4.82
CA VAL A 179 18.77 -8.84 3.58
C VAL A 179 18.01 -9.35 2.35
N ASN A 180 17.08 -8.55 1.86
CA ASN A 180 16.35 -8.74 0.61
C ASN A 180 15.81 -7.40 0.09
N GLN A 181 15.34 -7.36 -1.16
CA GLN A 181 14.84 -6.13 -1.77
C GLN A 181 13.58 -5.58 -1.08
N LYS A 182 12.69 -6.45 -0.61
CA LYS A 182 11.47 -6.04 0.09
C LYS A 182 11.80 -5.21 1.32
N ASP A 183 12.71 -5.70 2.15
CA ASP A 183 13.13 -5.04 3.39
C ASP A 183 14.04 -3.83 3.10
N LEU A 184 14.71 -3.78 1.94
CA LEU A 184 15.40 -2.56 1.46
C LEU A 184 14.38 -1.45 1.17
N ASN A 185 13.28 -1.79 0.50
CA ASN A 185 12.19 -0.86 0.26
C ASN A 185 11.52 -0.42 1.57
N THR A 186 11.31 -1.36 2.51
CA THR A 186 10.81 -1.03 3.86
C THR A 186 11.77 -0.11 4.61
N ALA A 187 13.08 -0.32 4.53
CA ALA A 187 14.06 0.58 5.17
C ALA A 187 13.92 2.02 4.64
N HIS A 188 13.72 2.21 3.34
CA HIS A 188 13.46 3.54 2.76
C HIS A 188 12.14 4.14 3.20
N HIS A 189 11.09 3.32 3.29
CA HIS A 189 9.78 3.74 3.80
C HIS A 189 9.89 4.29 5.23
N GLU A 190 10.46 3.51 6.15
CA GLU A 190 10.59 3.89 7.55
C GLU A 190 11.54 5.09 7.73
N MET A 191 12.62 5.16 6.94
CA MET A 191 13.52 6.31 6.94
C MET A 191 12.83 7.58 6.43
N GLY A 192 11.84 7.48 5.54
CA GLY A 192 11.03 8.62 5.12
C GLY A 192 10.17 9.18 6.25
N HIS A 193 9.65 8.33 7.14
CA HIS A 193 9.00 8.79 8.38
C HIS A 193 9.98 9.54 9.28
N VAL A 194 11.17 8.96 9.51
CA VAL A 194 12.22 9.62 10.30
C VAL A 194 12.61 10.96 9.70
N GLN A 195 12.73 11.03 8.37
CA GLN A 195 13.03 12.27 7.69
C GLN A 195 11.93 13.31 7.91
N TYR A 196 10.66 12.92 7.87
CA TYR A 196 9.54 13.82 8.17
C TYR A 196 9.65 14.38 9.60
N PHE A 197 9.92 13.50 10.59
CA PHE A 197 10.15 13.90 11.99
C PHE A 197 11.24 14.97 12.10
N LEU A 198 12.38 14.73 11.44
CA LEU A 198 13.52 15.66 11.45
C LEU A 198 13.23 17.01 10.79
N GLN A 199 12.31 17.06 9.82
CA GLN A 199 11.98 18.31 9.10
C GLN A 199 11.04 19.21 9.91
N TYR A 200 10.02 18.66 10.58
CA TYR A 200 9.07 19.48 11.33
C TYR A 200 9.43 19.68 12.81
N LYS A 201 10.56 19.14 13.30
CA LYS A 201 10.97 19.19 14.73
C LYS A 201 11.01 20.59 15.35
N HIS A 202 11.07 21.64 14.53
CA HIS A 202 11.07 23.04 14.98
C HIS A 202 9.67 23.63 15.13
N GLN A 203 8.63 22.94 14.68
CA GLN A 203 7.25 23.31 14.88
C GLN A 203 6.85 23.15 16.36
N PRO A 204 5.83 23.88 16.85
CA PRO A 204 5.20 23.55 18.13
C PRO A 204 4.74 22.10 18.16
N ASN A 205 4.82 21.43 19.32
CA ASN A 205 4.52 19.99 19.45
C ASN A 205 3.16 19.57 18.84
N ILE A 206 2.15 20.44 18.87
CA ILE A 206 0.83 20.17 18.28
C ILE A 206 0.85 20.06 16.75
N PHE A 207 1.85 20.64 16.08
CA PHE A 207 2.02 20.63 14.63
C PHE A 207 3.13 19.68 14.15
N GLN A 208 3.78 18.94 15.06
CA GLN A 208 4.79 17.93 14.73
C GLN A 208 4.14 16.62 14.27
N ARG A 209 3.38 16.71 13.17
CA ARG A 209 2.68 15.61 12.50
C ARG A 209 2.66 15.89 11.01
N GLY A 210 2.34 14.88 10.19
CA GLY A 210 2.08 15.10 8.77
C GLY A 210 0.86 15.99 8.54
N ALA A 211 0.79 16.67 7.40
CA ALA A 211 -0.31 17.59 7.07
C ALA A 211 -1.69 16.91 7.16
N ASN A 212 -1.75 15.63 6.78
CA ASN A 212 -2.76 14.69 7.26
C ASN A 212 -2.11 13.29 7.41
N SER A 213 -2.86 12.31 7.90
CA SER A 213 -2.32 10.97 8.16
C SER A 213 -1.80 10.24 6.90
N GLY A 214 -2.31 10.54 5.71
CA GLY A 214 -1.84 9.95 4.46
C GLY A 214 -0.53 10.54 3.94
N PHE A 215 -0.20 11.80 4.27
CA PHE A 215 1.08 12.42 3.90
C PHE A 215 2.26 11.69 4.53
N HIS A 216 2.12 11.30 5.80
CA HIS A 216 3.19 10.64 6.53
C HIS A 216 3.60 9.32 5.87
N GLU A 217 2.60 8.54 5.49
CA GLU A 217 2.71 7.26 4.76
C GLU A 217 3.23 7.47 3.34
N ALA A 218 2.79 8.53 2.64
CA ALA A 218 3.19 8.79 1.25
C ALA A 218 4.67 9.16 1.14
N VAL A 219 5.19 9.94 2.09
CA VAL A 219 6.59 10.39 2.07
C VAL A 219 7.54 9.20 2.17
N GLY A 220 7.23 8.20 3.01
CA GLY A 220 8.00 6.96 3.06
C GLY A 220 8.04 6.24 1.71
N ASP A 221 6.89 6.13 1.06
CA ASP A 221 6.75 5.38 -0.19
C ASP A 221 7.32 6.09 -1.44
N VAL A 222 7.28 7.42 -1.50
CA VAL A 222 7.75 8.20 -2.68
C VAL A 222 9.19 7.86 -3.04
N LEU A 223 10.06 7.69 -2.05
CA LEU A 223 11.48 7.43 -2.29
C LEU A 223 11.68 5.99 -2.75
N ALA A 224 10.91 5.05 -2.17
CA ALA A 224 10.94 3.66 -2.59
C ALA A 224 10.56 3.49 -4.07
N LEU A 225 9.75 4.39 -4.65
CA LEU A 225 9.45 4.41 -6.09
C LEU A 225 10.68 4.70 -6.94
N SER A 226 11.53 5.66 -6.56
CA SER A 226 12.79 5.93 -7.26
C SER A 226 13.83 4.85 -7.03
N VAL A 227 13.97 4.37 -5.78
CA VAL A 227 14.96 3.35 -5.39
C VAL A 227 14.72 2.02 -6.10
N SER A 228 13.45 1.68 -6.36
CA SER A 228 13.10 0.43 -7.03
C SER A 228 13.32 0.46 -8.55
N THR A 229 13.64 1.62 -9.14
CA THR A 229 13.85 1.71 -10.59
C THR A 229 15.12 0.98 -11.04
N PRO A 230 15.11 0.32 -12.22
CA PRO A 230 16.33 -0.25 -12.79
C PRO A 230 17.46 0.78 -12.97
N LYS A 231 17.10 2.04 -13.23
CA LYS A 231 18.03 3.17 -13.32
C LYS A 231 18.78 3.39 -12.01
N HIS A 232 18.05 3.47 -10.89
CA HIS A 232 18.66 3.66 -9.57
C HIS A 232 19.50 2.45 -9.16
N LEU A 233 18.95 1.25 -9.31
CA LEU A 233 19.62 0.00 -8.92
C LEU A 233 20.96 -0.19 -9.68
N ARG A 234 21.05 0.26 -10.94
CA ARG A 234 22.33 0.33 -11.66
C ARG A 234 23.28 1.37 -11.07
N ALA A 235 22.78 2.57 -10.76
CA ALA A 235 23.59 3.65 -10.19
C ALA A 235 24.25 3.27 -8.84
N ILE A 236 23.60 2.40 -8.06
CA ILE A 236 24.12 1.88 -6.78
C ILE A 236 24.81 0.51 -6.91
N GLY A 237 25.00 0.01 -8.14
CA GLY A 237 25.73 -1.22 -8.43
C GLY A 237 24.99 -2.52 -8.05
N LEU A 238 23.67 -2.49 -7.87
CA LEU A 238 22.85 -3.68 -7.60
C LEU A 238 22.31 -4.34 -8.88
N LEU A 239 22.38 -3.66 -10.04
CA LEU A 239 22.11 -4.22 -11.37
C LEU A 239 23.25 -3.89 -12.35
N GLU A 240 23.49 -4.76 -13.34
CA GLU A 240 24.50 -4.57 -14.39
C GLU A 240 23.96 -3.67 -15.55
N GLU A 241 24.85 -3.07 -16.36
CA GLU A 241 24.47 -2.25 -17.52
C GLU A 241 24.02 -3.12 -18.72
N SER A 242 23.02 -2.67 -19.49
CA SER A 242 22.62 -3.30 -20.76
C SER A 242 23.54 -2.86 -21.92
N ALA A 243 23.83 -3.75 -22.87
CA ALA A 243 24.87 -3.60 -23.90
C ALA A 243 24.40 -3.73 -25.38
N SER A 244 23.16 -4.12 -25.69
CA SER A 244 22.72 -4.52 -27.05
C SER A 244 21.28 -4.15 -27.42
N GLU A 245 20.92 -4.23 -28.71
CA GLU A 245 19.55 -3.94 -29.19
C GLU A 245 18.53 -5.04 -28.80
N ALA A 246 18.98 -6.30 -28.69
CA ALA A 246 18.19 -7.37 -28.07
C ALA A 246 17.90 -7.08 -26.58
N ASP A 247 18.67 -6.17 -25.98
CA ASP A 247 18.49 -5.76 -24.60
C ASP A 247 17.35 -4.74 -24.46
N LYS A 248 16.92 -4.04 -25.53
CA LYS A 248 15.80 -3.10 -25.46
C LYS A 248 14.44 -3.80 -25.35
N ASP A 249 14.22 -4.86 -26.12
CA ASP A 249 13.01 -5.68 -25.96
C ASP A 249 13.02 -6.39 -24.61
N ALA A 250 14.18 -6.90 -24.18
CA ALA A 250 14.33 -7.49 -22.85
C ALA A 250 14.09 -6.47 -21.73
N GLU A 251 14.53 -5.22 -21.89
CA GLU A 251 14.29 -4.11 -20.96
C GLU A 251 12.81 -3.74 -20.90
N ARG A 252 12.12 -3.68 -22.06
CA ARG A 252 10.67 -3.47 -22.09
C ARG A 252 9.91 -4.57 -21.36
N GLU A 253 10.25 -5.84 -21.61
CA GLU A 253 9.64 -6.99 -20.95
C GLU A 253 9.92 -6.99 -19.44
N ALA A 254 11.14 -6.65 -19.03
CA ALA A 254 11.53 -6.48 -17.64
C ALA A 254 10.78 -5.32 -16.96
N THR A 255 10.56 -4.21 -17.67
CA THR A 255 9.76 -3.07 -17.20
C THR A 255 8.30 -3.47 -16.97
N ILE A 256 7.71 -4.29 -17.84
CA ILE A 256 6.35 -4.82 -17.61
C ILE A 256 6.33 -5.74 -16.37
N ASN A 257 7.31 -6.64 -16.21
CA ASN A 257 7.43 -7.48 -15.02
C ASN A 257 7.58 -6.64 -13.74
N TYR A 258 8.37 -5.57 -13.79
CA TYR A 258 8.57 -4.61 -12.69
C TYR A 258 7.27 -3.90 -12.32
N LEU A 259 6.61 -3.26 -13.29
CA LEU A 259 5.33 -2.58 -13.09
C LEU A 259 4.28 -3.54 -12.55
N PHE A 260 4.21 -4.75 -13.10
CA PHE A 260 3.29 -5.78 -12.63
C PHE A 260 3.55 -6.16 -11.16
N SER A 261 4.82 -6.35 -10.79
CA SER A 261 5.22 -6.64 -9.40
C SER A 261 4.84 -5.53 -8.43
N ILE A 262 4.98 -4.25 -8.84
CA ILE A 262 4.51 -3.12 -8.03
C ILE A 262 2.98 -3.11 -7.97
N ALA A 263 2.29 -3.34 -9.09
CA ALA A 263 0.84 -3.31 -9.16
C ALA A 263 0.19 -4.34 -8.22
N LEU A 264 0.77 -5.54 -8.10
CA LEU A 264 0.33 -6.56 -7.15
C LEU A 264 0.44 -6.11 -5.68
N ASN A 265 1.28 -5.12 -5.36
CA ASN A 265 1.42 -4.59 -4.01
C ASN A 265 0.68 -3.26 -3.80
N LYS A 266 0.63 -2.39 -4.83
CA LYS A 266 0.04 -1.05 -4.72
C LYS A 266 -1.39 -0.98 -5.27
N ILE A 267 -1.63 -1.46 -6.48
CA ILE A 267 -2.97 -1.43 -7.11
C ILE A 267 -3.91 -2.41 -6.42
N ALA A 268 -3.45 -3.63 -6.12
CA ALA A 268 -4.27 -4.63 -5.43
C ALA A 268 -4.67 -4.21 -4.00
N PHE A 269 -3.88 -3.36 -3.37
CA PHE A 269 -4.11 -2.89 -2.01
C PHE A 269 -5.19 -1.82 -1.87
N LEU A 270 -5.34 -0.96 -2.89
CA LEU A 270 -6.30 0.16 -2.88
C LEU A 270 -7.74 -0.27 -2.54
N PRO A 271 -8.35 -1.29 -3.18
CA PRO A 271 -9.70 -1.71 -2.81
C PRO A 271 -9.79 -2.31 -1.41
N PHE A 272 -8.74 -3.01 -0.95
CA PHE A 272 -8.67 -3.52 0.42
C PHE A 272 -8.67 -2.36 1.44
N ALA A 273 -7.81 -1.35 1.22
CA ALA A 273 -7.73 -0.21 2.10
C ALA A 273 -9.01 0.63 2.11
N TYR A 274 -9.64 0.78 0.94
CA TYR A 274 -10.90 1.50 0.81
C TYR A 274 -12.03 0.82 1.58
N GLN A 275 -12.25 -0.48 1.36
CA GLN A 275 -13.35 -1.18 2.03
C GLN A 275 -13.19 -1.25 3.56
N MET A 276 -11.96 -1.25 4.06
CA MET A 276 -11.66 -1.40 5.48
C MET A 276 -12.28 -0.27 6.28
N ASP A 277 -12.09 0.96 5.80
CA ASP A 277 -12.66 2.14 6.46
C ASP A 277 -14.09 2.41 6.04
N LEU A 278 -14.53 2.03 4.83
CA LEU A 278 -15.97 2.02 4.53
C LEU A 278 -16.74 1.15 5.53
N TRP A 279 -16.27 -0.08 5.78
CA TRP A 279 -16.88 -0.97 6.76
C TRP A 279 -16.91 -0.34 8.16
N ARG A 280 -15.78 0.21 8.62
CA ARG A 280 -15.71 0.83 9.95
C ARG A 280 -16.59 2.07 10.06
N TRP A 281 -16.63 2.92 9.03
CA TRP A 281 -17.51 4.08 9.01
C TRP A 281 -18.97 3.68 9.08
N ASP A 282 -19.40 2.68 8.30
CA ASP A 282 -20.77 2.17 8.37
C ASP A 282 -21.12 1.60 9.76
N VAL A 283 -20.16 0.97 10.44
CA VAL A 283 -20.33 0.48 11.82
C VAL A 283 -20.41 1.63 12.82
N PHE A 284 -19.49 2.61 12.75
CA PHE A 284 -19.48 3.78 13.64
C PHE A 284 -20.77 4.59 13.53
N GLU A 285 -21.31 4.74 12.31
CA GLU A 285 -22.55 5.47 12.03
C GLU A 285 -23.82 4.64 12.33
N GLY A 286 -23.68 3.39 12.75
CA GLY A 286 -24.81 2.49 13.03
C GLY A 286 -25.56 2.01 11.78
N LYS A 287 -25.03 2.24 10.57
CA LYS A 287 -25.58 1.70 9.31
C LYS A 287 -25.45 0.19 9.24
N THR A 288 -24.38 -0.36 9.83
CA THR A 288 -24.19 -1.80 10.01
C THR A 288 -24.34 -2.15 11.48
N THR A 289 -25.32 -3.00 11.79
CA THR A 289 -25.57 -3.46 13.15
C THR A 289 -24.69 -4.67 13.51
N PRO A 290 -24.49 -4.99 14.81
CA PRO A 290 -23.69 -6.14 15.24
C PRO A 290 -24.12 -7.49 14.66
N GLU A 291 -25.39 -7.64 14.29
CA GLU A 291 -25.96 -8.85 13.68
C GLU A 291 -25.63 -8.97 12.18
N ASN A 292 -24.94 -7.99 11.60
CA ASN A 292 -24.64 -7.92 10.16
C ASN A 292 -23.16 -7.59 9.87
N TYR A 293 -22.29 -7.66 10.90
CA TYR A 293 -20.89 -7.24 10.78
C TYR A 293 -20.13 -8.07 9.76
N ASN A 294 -20.21 -9.39 9.85
CA ASN A 294 -19.36 -10.27 9.05
C ASN A 294 -19.85 -10.36 7.60
N CYS A 295 -21.16 -10.41 7.37
CA CYS A 295 -21.71 -10.45 6.03
C CYS A 295 -21.59 -9.10 5.32
N HIS A 296 -21.65 -7.98 6.03
CA HIS A 296 -21.33 -6.68 5.44
C HIS A 296 -19.86 -6.60 5.01
N TRP A 297 -18.94 -7.12 5.82
CA TRP A 297 -17.51 -7.20 5.47
C TRP A 297 -17.29 -7.96 4.15
N TRP A 298 -17.86 -9.16 4.02
CA TRP A 298 -17.71 -9.96 2.80
C TRP A 298 -18.44 -9.37 1.59
N ARG A 299 -19.55 -8.66 1.79
CA ARG A 299 -20.22 -7.91 0.72
C ARG A 299 -19.33 -6.82 0.15
N LEU A 300 -18.64 -6.06 1.01
CA LEU A 300 -17.70 -5.02 0.58
C LEU A 300 -16.45 -5.64 -0.11
N ALA A 301 -15.97 -6.78 0.39
CA ALA A 301 -14.88 -7.54 -0.23
C ALA A 301 -15.22 -8.03 -1.64
N GLU A 302 -16.42 -8.57 -1.82
CA GLU A 302 -16.90 -8.90 -3.15
C GLU A 302 -17.05 -7.63 -4.01
N GLN A 303 -17.67 -6.58 -3.51
CA GLN A 303 -17.98 -5.37 -4.29
C GLN A 303 -16.74 -4.60 -4.77
N PHE A 304 -15.71 -4.47 -3.93
CA PHE A 304 -14.56 -3.61 -4.19
C PHE A 304 -13.32 -4.39 -4.62
N GLN A 305 -13.05 -5.53 -3.97
CA GLN A 305 -11.90 -6.37 -4.31
C GLN A 305 -12.26 -7.47 -5.32
N GLY A 306 -13.51 -7.91 -5.41
CA GLY A 306 -13.84 -9.08 -6.23
C GLY A 306 -13.19 -10.34 -5.71
N ILE A 307 -13.16 -10.47 -4.38
CA ILE A 307 -12.73 -11.69 -3.69
C ILE A 307 -13.88 -12.30 -2.90
N GLU A 308 -13.75 -13.57 -2.59
CA GLU A 308 -14.71 -14.32 -1.79
C GLU A 308 -14.02 -15.17 -0.71
N PRO A 309 -14.71 -15.51 0.38
CA PRO A 309 -14.14 -16.42 1.37
C PRO A 309 -13.99 -17.83 0.77
N PRO A 310 -12.96 -18.61 1.15
CA PRO A 310 -12.80 -19.99 0.65
C PRO A 310 -13.96 -20.92 1.05
N VAL A 311 -14.68 -20.57 2.11
CA VAL A 311 -15.80 -21.33 2.68
C VAL A 311 -16.94 -20.37 3.00
N ASP A 312 -18.17 -20.87 3.02
CA ASP A 312 -19.31 -20.07 3.49
C ASP A 312 -19.08 -19.57 4.91
N ARG A 313 -19.59 -18.38 5.21
CA ARG A 313 -19.42 -17.68 6.48
C ARG A 313 -20.77 -17.47 7.15
N SER A 314 -20.77 -17.16 8.43
CA SER A 314 -21.96 -16.65 9.10
C SER A 314 -21.64 -15.47 10.02
N GLU A 315 -22.67 -14.90 10.62
CA GLU A 315 -22.54 -13.88 11.67
C GLU A 315 -22.10 -14.46 13.04
N GLU A 316 -21.93 -15.79 13.13
CA GLU A 316 -21.18 -16.42 14.23
C GLU A 316 -19.66 -16.25 14.06
N ASP A 317 -19.20 -15.90 12.86
CA ASP A 317 -17.82 -15.55 12.58
C ASP A 317 -17.61 -14.02 12.71
N PHE A 318 -16.36 -13.58 12.89
CA PHE A 318 -16.03 -12.15 12.92
C PHE A 318 -14.65 -11.91 12.29
N ASP A 319 -14.60 -12.03 10.97
CA ASP A 319 -13.35 -12.15 10.20
C ASP A 319 -12.53 -10.86 10.20
N VAL A 320 -13.19 -9.71 10.24
CA VAL A 320 -12.55 -8.39 10.24
C VAL A 320 -11.61 -8.20 11.44
N ALA A 321 -11.89 -8.80 12.61
CA ALA A 321 -11.01 -8.75 13.78
C ALA A 321 -9.71 -9.56 13.62
N SER A 322 -9.58 -10.39 12.58
CA SER A 322 -8.31 -11.04 12.25
C SER A 322 -7.26 -10.04 11.73
N LYS A 323 -7.67 -8.82 11.40
CA LYS A 323 -6.77 -7.76 10.92
C LYS A 323 -6.31 -6.88 12.08
N TYR A 324 -4.98 -6.75 12.23
CA TYR A 324 -4.33 -5.96 13.29
C TYR A 324 -4.96 -4.57 13.49
N HIS A 325 -5.12 -3.80 12.42
CA HIS A 325 -5.60 -2.41 12.50
C HIS A 325 -7.03 -2.27 13.03
N ILE A 326 -7.84 -3.33 12.96
CA ILE A 326 -9.19 -3.36 13.53
C ILE A 326 -9.12 -3.50 15.06
N ILE A 327 -8.32 -4.46 15.55
CA ILE A 327 -8.18 -4.70 17.00
C ILE A 327 -7.29 -3.67 17.70
N ALA A 328 -6.39 -3.02 16.96
CA ALA A 328 -5.48 -1.99 17.47
C ALA A 328 -6.01 -0.56 17.30
N ASP A 329 -7.27 -0.41 16.83
CA ASP A 329 -7.94 0.89 16.66
C ASP A 329 -7.14 1.90 15.81
N VAL A 330 -6.55 1.44 14.70
CA VAL A 330 -5.74 2.29 13.82
C VAL A 330 -6.53 2.65 12.55
N PRO A 331 -6.83 3.93 12.27
CA PRO A 331 -7.47 4.37 11.03
C PRO A 331 -6.71 3.88 9.78
N TYR A 332 -7.40 3.40 8.75
CA TYR A 332 -6.78 2.68 7.63
C TYR A 332 -6.78 3.46 6.32
N ILE A 333 -7.70 4.42 6.18
CA ILE A 333 -7.83 5.25 4.97
C ILE A 333 -6.57 6.07 4.69
N ARG A 334 -5.72 6.29 5.71
CA ARG A 334 -4.36 6.83 5.56
C ARG A 334 -3.54 6.13 4.47
N TYR A 335 -3.66 4.80 4.37
CA TYR A 335 -2.91 4.03 3.39
C TYR A 335 -3.50 4.16 1.98
N PHE A 336 -4.82 4.28 1.85
CA PHE A 336 -5.46 4.56 0.56
C PHE A 336 -5.02 5.94 0.04
N VAL A 337 -5.11 6.97 0.88
CA VAL A 337 -4.67 8.33 0.56
C VAL A 337 -3.19 8.31 0.17
N SER A 338 -2.35 7.66 0.98
CA SER A 338 -0.92 7.52 0.71
C SER A 338 -0.64 6.94 -0.67
N PHE A 339 -1.33 5.87 -1.04
CA PHE A 339 -1.10 5.18 -2.31
C PHE A 339 -1.55 6.00 -3.51
N VAL A 340 -2.44 6.97 -3.33
CA VAL A 340 -2.78 7.94 -4.39
C VAL A 340 -1.75 9.06 -4.43
N ILE A 341 -1.56 9.78 -3.32
CA ILE A 341 -0.81 11.03 -3.31
C ILE A 341 0.70 10.82 -3.47
N GLN A 342 1.24 9.64 -3.12
CA GLN A 342 2.65 9.34 -3.37
C GLN A 342 3.01 9.44 -4.86
N PHE A 343 2.09 9.12 -5.77
CA PHE A 343 2.36 9.28 -7.20
C PHE A 343 2.24 10.73 -7.65
N GLN A 344 1.36 11.52 -7.03
CA GLN A 344 1.33 12.97 -7.27
C GLN A 344 2.63 13.63 -6.80
N PHE A 345 3.11 13.26 -5.60
CA PHE A 345 4.41 13.73 -5.08
C PHE A 345 5.56 13.28 -5.96
N HIS A 346 5.61 11.99 -6.33
CA HIS A 346 6.64 11.46 -7.21
C HIS A 346 6.66 12.23 -8.53
N LYS A 347 5.52 12.45 -9.19
CA LYS A 347 5.42 13.26 -10.41
C LYS A 347 5.94 14.69 -10.22
N GLY A 348 5.51 15.39 -9.18
CA GLY A 348 5.98 16.75 -8.89
C GLY A 348 7.50 16.82 -8.65
N LEU A 349 8.05 15.86 -7.91
CA LEU A 349 9.48 15.76 -7.63
C LEU A 349 10.29 15.39 -8.88
N CYS A 350 9.77 14.50 -9.73
CA CYS A 350 10.37 14.14 -11.02
C CYS A 350 10.42 15.34 -11.98
N GLN A 351 9.37 16.17 -12.00
CA GLN A 351 9.37 17.43 -12.74
C GLN A 351 10.43 18.39 -12.20
N ALA A 352 10.52 18.56 -10.88
CA ALA A 352 11.54 19.40 -10.24
C ALA A 352 12.97 18.90 -10.50
N ALA A 353 13.15 17.58 -10.64
CA ALA A 353 14.41 16.93 -10.98
C ALA A 353 14.75 16.96 -12.49
N GLY A 354 13.87 17.48 -13.35
CA GLY A 354 14.05 17.46 -14.81
C GLY A 354 14.01 16.05 -15.42
N GLN A 355 13.45 15.06 -14.71
CA GLN A 355 13.43 13.66 -15.14
C GLN A 355 12.31 13.33 -16.13
N LEU A 356 11.32 14.22 -16.29
CA LEU A 356 10.17 14.02 -17.19
C LEU A 356 10.28 14.81 -18.50
N GLU A 357 11.46 15.37 -18.81
CA GLU A 357 11.71 16.02 -20.10
C GLU A 357 11.68 15.00 -21.25
N ASN A 358 11.38 15.44 -22.48
CA ASN A 358 11.33 14.59 -23.69
C ASN A 358 10.33 13.42 -23.63
N ASN A 359 9.23 13.56 -22.89
CA ASN A 359 8.20 12.51 -22.70
C ASN A 359 8.76 11.24 -22.03
N ALA A 360 9.78 11.37 -21.17
CA ALA A 360 10.29 10.26 -20.38
C ALA A 360 9.18 9.67 -19.48
N PRO A 361 9.03 8.33 -19.41
CA PRO A 361 7.98 7.72 -18.61
C PRO A 361 8.15 7.96 -17.11
N LEU A 362 7.05 8.24 -16.41
CA LEU A 362 7.08 8.51 -14.97
C LEU A 362 7.67 7.35 -14.15
N HIS A 363 7.45 6.10 -14.56
CA HIS A 363 7.95 4.93 -13.84
C HIS A 363 9.46 4.69 -13.94
N GLU A 364 10.16 5.42 -14.81
CA GLU A 364 11.62 5.39 -14.94
C GLU A 364 12.31 6.51 -14.16
N CYS A 365 11.53 7.40 -13.54
CA CYS A 365 12.07 8.54 -12.82
C CYS A 365 12.88 8.14 -11.57
N ASP A 366 14.10 8.64 -11.51
CA ASP A 366 14.94 8.59 -10.32
C ASP A 366 15.30 10.02 -9.88
N ILE A 367 14.87 10.41 -8.68
CA ILE A 367 15.17 11.74 -8.11
C ILE A 367 16.53 11.79 -7.39
N TYR A 368 17.26 10.67 -7.30
CA TYR A 368 18.57 10.58 -6.64
C TYR A 368 19.52 11.71 -7.08
N LYS A 369 20.22 12.33 -6.12
CA LYS A 369 21.11 13.50 -6.31
C LYS A 369 20.43 14.79 -6.82
N SER A 370 19.10 14.85 -6.90
CA SER A 370 18.38 16.09 -7.24
C SER A 370 18.13 16.94 -6.01
N THR A 371 19.04 17.88 -5.74
CA THR A 371 18.86 18.86 -4.65
C THR A 371 17.64 19.76 -4.88
N LYS A 372 17.24 19.99 -6.14
CA LYS A 372 16.00 20.73 -6.48
C LYS A 372 14.76 19.99 -5.97
N ALA A 373 14.65 18.70 -6.27
CA ALA A 373 13.54 17.88 -5.79
C ALA A 373 13.56 17.75 -4.27
N GLY A 374 14.72 17.54 -3.68
CA GLY A 374 14.84 17.45 -2.23
C GLY A 374 14.53 18.75 -1.47
N ASN A 375 14.93 19.91 -1.99
CA ASN A 375 14.53 21.20 -1.40
C ASN A 375 13.01 21.41 -1.47
N LEU A 376 12.37 20.97 -2.56
CA LEU A 376 10.91 21.01 -2.71
C LEU A 376 10.22 20.09 -1.70
N LEU A 377 10.70 18.85 -1.58
CA LEU A 377 10.24 17.88 -0.58
C LEU A 377 10.40 18.44 0.83
N GLY A 378 11.61 18.90 1.19
CA GLY A 378 11.91 19.48 2.50
C GLY A 378 11.00 20.66 2.86
N SER A 379 10.72 21.54 1.89
CA SER A 379 9.81 22.69 2.09
C SER A 379 8.41 22.24 2.51
N MET A 380 7.88 21.19 1.90
CA MET A 380 6.58 20.61 2.26
C MET A 380 6.62 19.93 3.63
N LEU A 381 7.67 19.14 3.91
CA LEU A 381 7.82 18.41 5.17
C LEU A 381 7.95 19.36 6.38
N GLN A 382 8.62 20.50 6.22
CA GLN A 382 8.81 21.49 7.29
C GLN A 382 7.51 22.13 7.77
N LEU A 383 6.44 22.10 6.95
CA LEU A 383 5.13 22.61 7.35
C LEU A 383 4.52 21.80 8.50
N GLY A 384 4.85 20.51 8.61
CA GLY A 384 4.15 19.60 9.53
C GLY A 384 2.63 19.70 9.35
N GLN A 385 1.92 19.93 10.46
CA GLN A 385 0.48 20.18 10.49
C GLN A 385 0.14 21.67 10.73
N SER A 386 1.07 22.60 10.47
CA SER A 386 0.86 24.04 10.70
C SER A 386 -0.03 24.73 9.66
N LYS A 387 -0.35 24.03 8.57
CA LYS A 387 -1.18 24.50 7.45
C LYS A 387 -2.18 23.42 7.05
N PRO A 388 -3.34 23.80 6.50
CA PRO A 388 -4.25 22.85 5.86
C PRO A 388 -3.51 22.00 4.83
N TRP A 389 -3.80 20.70 4.78
CA TRP A 389 -3.11 19.78 3.86
C TRP A 389 -3.14 20.16 2.38
N PRO A 390 -4.18 20.86 1.84
CA PRO A 390 -4.14 21.32 0.44
C PRO A 390 -2.99 22.30 0.15
N ASP A 391 -2.60 23.12 1.13
CA ASP A 391 -1.45 24.03 1.00
C ASP A 391 -0.14 23.24 0.92
N ALA A 392 -0.01 22.18 1.74
CA ALA A 392 1.16 21.30 1.70
C ALA A 392 1.23 20.50 0.39
N MET A 393 0.09 20.04 -0.14
CA MET A 393 0.00 19.38 -1.46
C MET A 393 0.49 20.31 -2.59
N GLU A 394 0.09 21.58 -2.55
CA GLU A 394 0.39 22.57 -3.57
C GLU A 394 1.89 22.87 -3.66
N VAL A 395 2.61 22.82 -2.54
CA VAL A 395 4.08 23.02 -2.52
C VAL A 395 4.80 22.06 -3.47
N ILE A 396 4.44 20.77 -3.47
CA ILE A 396 5.12 19.78 -4.34
C ILE A 396 4.47 19.69 -5.71
N THR A 397 3.14 19.68 -5.75
CA THR A 397 2.40 19.25 -6.96
C THR A 397 1.89 20.43 -7.79
N GLY A 398 1.86 21.64 -7.24
CA GLY A 398 1.16 22.79 -7.81
C GLY A 398 -0.37 22.62 -7.81
N GLN A 399 -0.90 21.60 -7.13
CA GLN A 399 -2.33 21.28 -7.06
C GLN A 399 -2.78 21.18 -5.60
N ARG A 400 -4.07 21.42 -5.36
CA ARG A 400 -4.65 21.41 -4.01
C ARG A 400 -5.50 20.17 -3.72
N ASN A 401 -5.75 19.33 -4.72
CA ASN A 401 -6.65 18.19 -4.63
C ASN A 401 -5.88 16.87 -4.73
N MET A 402 -6.44 15.81 -4.12
CA MET A 402 -5.98 14.45 -4.40
C MET A 402 -6.49 14.01 -5.78
N ASP A 403 -5.63 13.35 -6.55
CA ASP A 403 -5.92 12.95 -7.92
C ASP A 403 -5.18 11.66 -8.31
N ALA A 404 -5.88 10.74 -8.98
CA ALA A 404 -5.31 9.45 -9.34
C ALA A 404 -4.59 9.44 -10.71
N SER A 405 -4.55 10.56 -11.44
CA SER A 405 -3.97 10.60 -12.79
C SER A 405 -2.49 10.27 -12.80
N ALA A 406 -1.71 10.75 -11.81
CA ALA A 406 -0.28 10.45 -11.71
C ALA A 406 -0.01 8.95 -11.47
N LEU A 407 -0.86 8.29 -10.67
CA LEU A 407 -0.79 6.84 -10.48
C LEU A 407 -1.15 6.10 -11.77
N ARG A 408 -2.22 6.51 -12.44
CA ARG A 408 -2.64 5.92 -13.73
C ARG A 408 -1.58 6.10 -14.81
N GLU A 409 -0.92 7.26 -14.87
CA GLU A 409 0.20 7.54 -15.77
C GLU A 409 1.40 6.65 -15.49
N TYR A 410 1.77 6.46 -14.21
CA TYR A 410 2.85 5.55 -13.81
C TYR A 410 2.62 4.13 -14.34
N PHE A 411 1.39 3.62 -14.21
CA PHE A 411 1.02 2.27 -14.62
C PHE A 411 0.48 2.16 -16.05
N ALA A 412 0.44 3.23 -16.83
CA ALA A 412 -0.16 3.22 -18.18
C ALA A 412 0.42 2.11 -19.08
N PRO A 413 1.75 1.88 -19.15
CA PRO A 413 2.30 0.80 -19.98
C PRO A 413 1.83 -0.60 -19.55
N LEU A 414 1.69 -0.82 -18.23
CA LEU A 414 1.16 -2.07 -17.71
C LEU A 414 -0.33 -2.21 -18.00
N GLU A 415 -1.10 -1.13 -17.86
CA GLU A 415 -2.53 -1.16 -18.13
C GLU A 415 -2.83 -1.52 -19.59
N ASP A 416 -2.11 -0.90 -20.52
CA ASP A 416 -2.22 -1.19 -21.96
C ASP A 416 -1.84 -2.64 -22.25
N TRP A 417 -0.78 -3.13 -21.61
CA TRP A 417 -0.36 -4.53 -21.74
C TRP A 417 -1.41 -5.50 -21.18
N LEU A 418 -1.93 -5.26 -19.98
CA LEU A 418 -2.96 -6.10 -19.34
C LEU A 418 -4.24 -6.14 -20.18
N ARG A 419 -4.65 -4.99 -20.75
CA ARG A 419 -5.81 -4.91 -21.62
C ARG A 419 -5.62 -5.76 -22.87
N ALA A 420 -4.50 -5.58 -23.57
CA ALA A 420 -4.18 -6.36 -24.76
C ALA A 420 -4.11 -7.86 -24.45
N GLU A 421 -3.49 -8.24 -23.34
CA GLU A 421 -3.36 -9.65 -22.94
C GLU A 421 -4.71 -10.26 -22.55
N ASN A 422 -5.51 -9.58 -21.74
CA ASN A 422 -6.84 -10.04 -21.35
C ASN A 422 -7.78 -10.16 -22.56
N GLU A 423 -7.71 -9.22 -23.51
CA GLU A 423 -8.43 -9.30 -24.79
C GLU A 423 -7.96 -10.49 -25.63
N ARG A 424 -6.65 -10.68 -25.76
CA ARG A 424 -6.04 -11.80 -26.51
C ARG A 424 -6.47 -13.16 -25.95
N THR A 425 -6.64 -13.26 -24.63
CA THR A 425 -7.02 -14.52 -23.96
C THR A 425 -8.52 -14.63 -23.66
N GLY A 426 -9.32 -13.63 -24.04
CA GLY A 426 -10.77 -13.65 -23.87
C GLY A 426 -11.24 -13.62 -22.41
N GLU A 427 -10.50 -12.96 -21.52
CA GLU A 427 -10.86 -12.91 -20.10
C GLU A 427 -12.02 -11.94 -19.84
N PHE A 428 -12.89 -12.35 -18.91
CA PHE A 428 -13.97 -11.49 -18.43
C PHE A 428 -13.41 -10.40 -17.51
N ILE A 429 -13.70 -9.12 -17.78
CA ILE A 429 -13.25 -8.02 -16.93
C ILE A 429 -14.29 -7.74 -15.84
N GLY A 430 -13.84 -7.72 -14.58
CA GLY A 430 -14.73 -7.70 -13.41
C GLY A 430 -15.16 -9.11 -13.00
N TRP A 431 -16.21 -9.20 -12.19
CA TRP A 431 -16.69 -10.47 -11.63
C TRP A 431 -18.22 -10.51 -11.52
N GLU A 432 -18.77 -11.69 -11.72
CA GLU A 432 -20.13 -12.07 -11.36
C GLU A 432 -20.24 -12.28 -9.85
N LYS A 433 -21.48 -12.43 -9.38
CA LYS A 433 -21.76 -12.61 -7.95
C LYS A 433 -21.12 -13.91 -7.41
N SER A 434 -20.57 -13.85 -6.20
CA SER A 434 -20.03 -15.01 -5.49
C SER A 434 -21.07 -16.11 -5.31
N ASP A 435 -20.63 -17.37 -5.38
CA ASP A 435 -21.43 -18.53 -5.00
C ASP A 435 -21.36 -18.84 -3.50
N LYS A 436 -20.54 -18.09 -2.75
CA LYS A 436 -20.40 -18.22 -1.29
C LYS A 436 -21.53 -17.53 -0.58
N TYR A 437 -21.98 -18.16 0.50
CA TYR A 437 -23.02 -17.62 1.34
C TYR A 437 -22.44 -17.00 2.60
N CYS A 438 -23.05 -15.89 3.03
CA CYS A 438 -22.94 -15.40 4.38
C CYS A 438 -24.34 -15.29 5.00
N LEU A 439 -24.63 -16.12 6.00
CA LEU A 439 -25.95 -16.24 6.64
C LEU A 439 -25.89 -15.88 8.14
N GLN A 440 -27.02 -15.86 8.82
CA GLN A 440 -27.06 -15.49 10.24
C GLN A 440 -26.43 -16.57 11.12
N THR A 441 -26.69 -17.85 10.83
CA THR A 441 -26.19 -18.96 11.65
C THR A 441 -25.51 -20.06 10.84
N ARG A 442 -24.66 -20.86 11.49
CA ARG A 442 -24.08 -22.06 10.87
C ARG A 442 -25.13 -23.14 10.60
N GLU A 443 -26.21 -23.15 11.37
CA GLU A 443 -27.33 -24.08 11.16
C GLU A 443 -28.04 -23.80 9.83
N GLU A 444 -28.29 -22.53 9.50
CA GLU A 444 -28.87 -22.13 8.21
C GLU A 444 -28.01 -22.57 7.02
N LEU A 445 -26.67 -22.40 7.13
CA LEU A 445 -25.73 -22.90 6.13
C LEU A 445 -25.81 -24.42 5.96
N GLY A 446 -25.92 -25.14 7.09
CA GLY A 446 -26.08 -26.60 7.10
C GLY A 446 -27.34 -27.03 6.34
N ARG A 447 -28.47 -26.35 6.57
CA ARG A 447 -29.73 -26.63 5.87
C ARG A 447 -29.63 -26.35 4.37
N LEU A 448 -29.02 -25.22 3.98
CA LEU A 448 -28.84 -24.85 2.57
C LEU A 448 -28.04 -25.89 1.78
N LYS A 449 -26.97 -26.44 2.38
CA LYS A 449 -26.13 -27.49 1.79
C LYS A 449 -26.84 -28.82 1.61
N VAL A 450 -27.80 -29.14 2.48
CA VAL A 450 -28.62 -30.35 2.34
C VAL A 450 -29.58 -30.19 1.16
N THR A 451 -30.24 -29.04 1.02
CA THR A 451 -31.19 -28.78 -0.06
C THR A 451 -30.53 -28.78 -1.44
N THR A 452 -29.34 -28.17 -1.57
CA THR A 452 -28.58 -28.11 -2.83
C THR A 452 -27.95 -29.44 -3.24
N LYS A 453 -27.75 -30.39 -2.32
CA LYS A 453 -27.29 -31.75 -2.66
C LYS A 453 -28.43 -32.69 -3.10
N GLN A 454 -29.68 -32.32 -2.84
CA GLN A 454 -30.86 -33.12 -3.19
C GLN A 454 -31.51 -32.69 -4.52
N SER A 455 -31.17 -31.49 -5.01
CA SER A 455 -31.47 -30.98 -6.36
C SER A 455 -30.37 -31.32 -7.34
#